data_AF-A0A5D9DCY0-F1
#
_entry.id   AF-A0A5D9DCY0-F1
#
_cell.length_a   1.000
_cell.length_b   1.000
_cell.length_c   1.000
_cell.angle_alpha   90.00
_cell.angle_beta   90.00
_cell.angle_gamma   90.00
#
_symmetry.space_group_name_H-M   'P 1'
#
loop_
_entity.id
_entity.type
_entity.pdbx_description
1 polymer ?
#
loop_
_entity_poly.entity_id
_entity_poly.type
_entity_poly.pdbx_seq_one_letter_code
_entity_poly.pdbx_strand_id
1 'polypeptide(L)'
;MPTVTECLYRNQKISVDRALELELELKRSDGGNRWSHLNFSCIECGEPVRPHRGGGHASAHFEHLDRNPDCSLSHRMRDTTNATKLRADYALDDIKAIEGYEIDRKITTLARNASIVAKCKKRDDYTCQACEFRLQLEGRFVIECHHIKPLAENGMRDVSLDELVCLCPTCHRIAHTRKEPFSVEEIKRLRERRS
;
A
#
# COMPACT_ATOMS: atom_id res chain seq x y z
N MET A 1 7.38 21.16 10.97
CA MET A 1 8.48 20.39 11.59
C MET A 1 8.93 21.19 12.80
N PRO A 2 8.91 20.66 14.02
CA PRO A 2 9.61 21.31 15.13
C PRO A 2 11.11 21.21 14.84
N THR A 3 11.74 22.35 14.52
CA THR A 3 13.18 22.45 14.27
C THR A 3 13.86 22.67 15.61
N VAL A 4 14.13 21.57 16.32
CA VAL A 4 14.78 21.62 17.63
C VAL A 4 16.22 22.09 17.45
N THR A 5 16.57 23.26 17.97
CA THR A 5 17.90 23.87 17.80
C THR A 5 18.79 23.72 19.03
N GLU A 6 18.31 23.09 20.10
CA GLU A 6 19.03 22.92 21.37
C GLU A 6 18.97 21.47 21.87
N CYS A 7 20.05 21.01 22.53
CA CYS A 7 20.11 19.71 23.20
C CYS A 7 20.86 19.80 24.54
N LEU A 8 20.87 18.71 25.31
CA LEU A 8 21.70 18.55 26.50
C LEU A 8 22.98 17.78 26.18
N TYR A 9 24.12 18.33 26.58
CA TYR A 9 25.42 17.67 26.56
C TYR A 9 26.07 17.82 27.93
N ARG A 10 26.40 16.70 28.60
CA ARG A 10 26.95 16.70 29.98
C ARG A 10 26.10 17.55 30.95
N ASN A 11 24.77 17.44 30.86
CA ASN A 11 23.78 18.23 31.61
C ASN A 11 23.80 19.76 31.36
N GLN A 12 24.48 20.24 30.33
CA GLN A 12 24.40 21.65 29.90
C GLN A 12 23.64 21.78 28.59
N LYS A 13 22.80 22.81 28.50
CA LYS A 13 22.10 23.17 27.26
C LYS A 13 23.08 23.75 26.27
N ILE A 14 23.11 23.20 25.06
CA ILE A 14 23.96 23.68 23.96
C ILE A 14 23.14 23.81 22.67
N SER A 15 23.54 24.73 21.79
CA SER A 15 22.92 24.91 20.47
C SER A 15 23.40 23.85 19.47
N VAL A 16 22.65 23.69 18.39
CA VAL A 16 23.00 22.78 17.27
C VAL A 16 24.32 23.15 16.61
N ASP A 17 24.63 24.43 16.46
CA ASP A 17 25.90 24.89 15.90
C ASP A 17 27.07 24.49 16.80
N ARG A 18 26.90 24.66 18.12
CA ARG A 18 27.91 24.23 19.10
C ARG A 18 28.09 22.71 19.13
N ALA A 19 27.01 21.95 18.98
CA ALA A 19 27.08 20.49 18.89
C ALA A 19 27.81 20.02 17.62
N LEU A 20 27.61 20.69 16.48
CA LEU A 20 28.31 20.43 15.22
C LEU A 20 29.81 20.76 15.29
N GLU A 21 30.19 21.83 16.00
CA GLU A 21 31.59 22.17 16.29
C GLU A 21 32.27 21.08 17.13
N LEU A 22 31.63 20.64 18.21
CA LEU A 22 32.14 19.56 19.07
C LEU A 22 32.32 18.25 18.29
N GLU A 23 31.41 17.96 17.36
CA GLU A 23 31.53 16.80 16.48
C GLU A 23 32.75 16.91 15.53
N LEU A 24 33.07 18.12 15.05
CA LEU A 24 34.24 18.38 14.20
C LEU A 24 35.56 18.32 14.97
N GLU A 25 35.60 18.86 16.19
CA GLU A 25 36.77 18.82 17.08
C GLU A 25 37.19 17.38 17.40
N LEU A 26 36.22 16.49 17.64
CA LEU A 26 36.46 15.09 17.95
C LEU A 26 36.87 14.26 16.71
N LYS A 27 36.38 14.60 15.51
CA LYS A 27 36.82 13.96 14.26
C LYS A 27 38.28 14.26 13.89
N ARG A 28 38.85 15.36 14.40
CA ARG A 28 40.24 15.77 14.13
C ARG A 28 41.28 15.08 15.02
N SER A 29 40.87 14.52 16.16
CA SER A 29 41.79 13.96 17.17
C SER A 29 42.00 12.44 17.04
N ASP A 30 41.03 11.69 16.54
CA ASP A 30 41.15 10.24 16.36
C ASP A 30 40.60 9.84 14.97
N GLY A 31 41.50 9.41 14.07
CA GLY A 31 41.22 9.05 12.68
C GLY A 31 40.40 7.76 12.50
N GLY A 32 39.23 7.65 13.14
CA GLY A 32 38.38 6.47 13.08
C GLY A 32 36.92 6.75 13.41
N ASN A 33 36.03 6.16 12.62
CA ASN A 33 34.58 6.26 12.69
C ASN A 33 34.05 5.70 14.04
N ARG A 34 33.86 6.57 15.04
CA ARG A 34 33.14 6.22 16.27
C ARG A 34 32.15 7.31 16.64
N TRP A 35 31.01 7.26 15.97
CA TRP A 35 29.87 8.14 16.15
C TRP A 35 29.15 7.94 17.53
N SER A 36 29.63 7.01 18.36
CA SER A 36 28.92 6.39 19.48
C SER A 36 29.27 6.91 20.89
N HIS A 37 29.96 8.05 21.03
CA HIS A 37 30.40 8.54 22.35
C HIS A 37 29.97 9.98 22.71
N LEU A 38 29.28 10.69 21.81
CA LEU A 38 28.69 11.98 22.15
C LEU A 38 27.27 11.76 22.66
N ASN A 39 27.11 11.73 23.99
CA ASN A 39 25.82 11.64 24.66
C ASN A 39 25.09 12.99 24.58
N PHE A 40 24.64 13.37 23.39
CA PHE A 40 23.64 14.42 23.25
C PHE A 40 22.28 13.84 23.58
N SER A 41 21.53 14.52 24.44
CA SER A 41 20.20 14.08 24.88
C SER A 41 19.17 15.17 24.64
N CYS A 42 17.93 14.76 24.40
CA CYS A 42 16.80 15.66 24.23
C CYS A 42 16.52 16.43 25.53
N ILE A 43 16.23 17.73 25.42
CA ILE A 43 15.88 18.58 26.58
C ILE A 43 14.57 18.17 27.26
N GLU A 44 13.70 17.43 26.57
CA GLU A 44 12.37 17.07 27.04
C GLU A 44 12.32 15.65 27.60
N CYS A 45 12.77 14.67 26.82
CA CYS A 45 12.67 13.26 27.21
C CYS A 45 14.00 12.65 27.67
N GLY A 46 15.13 13.35 27.53
CA GLY A 46 16.45 12.82 27.89
C GLY A 46 17.00 11.76 26.92
N GLU A 47 16.23 11.36 25.91
CA GLU A 47 16.63 10.35 24.94
C GLU A 47 17.76 10.83 24.02
N PRO A 48 18.59 9.92 23.47
CA PRO A 48 19.70 10.28 22.59
C PRO A 48 19.28 11.02 21.31
N VAL A 49 19.98 12.11 20.98
CA VAL A 49 19.74 12.92 19.77
C VAL A 49 21.00 13.16 18.94
N ARG A 50 20.81 13.43 17.65
CA ARG A 50 21.83 13.69 16.63
C ARG A 50 21.74 15.13 16.13
N PRO A 51 22.83 15.92 16.12
CA PRO A 51 22.85 17.18 15.38
C PRO A 51 22.92 16.92 13.86
N HIS A 52 22.09 17.63 13.09
CA HIS A 52 22.11 17.68 11.64
C HIS A 52 22.46 19.10 11.16
N ARG A 53 23.32 19.18 10.15
CA ARG A 53 23.60 20.45 9.47
C ARG A 53 22.37 20.88 8.68
N GLY A 54 22.10 22.17 8.70
CA GLY A 54 21.09 22.77 7.84
C GLY A 54 21.47 22.64 6.36
N GLY A 55 20.46 22.51 5.50
CA GLY A 55 20.58 22.46 4.04
C GLY A 55 19.44 23.24 3.38
N GLY A 56 19.37 23.25 2.04
CA GLY A 56 18.47 24.12 1.26
C GLY A 56 16.96 24.04 1.57
N HIS A 57 16.51 23.06 2.35
CA HIS A 57 15.09 22.88 2.73
C HIS A 57 14.85 22.73 4.24
N ALA A 58 15.89 22.83 5.09
CA ALA A 58 15.75 22.75 6.55
C ALA A 58 16.93 23.42 7.28
N SER A 59 16.65 24.17 8.34
CA SER A 59 17.68 24.69 9.24
C SER A 59 18.39 23.57 10.00
N ALA A 60 19.57 23.87 10.57
CA ALA A 60 20.26 22.95 11.46
C ALA A 60 19.35 22.59 12.64
N HIS A 61 19.26 21.30 12.96
CA HIS A 61 18.35 20.79 14.00
C HIS A 61 18.89 19.50 14.63
N PHE A 62 18.29 19.11 15.75
CA PHE A 62 18.50 17.81 16.38
C PHE A 62 17.40 16.82 15.99
N GLU A 63 17.78 15.59 15.67
CA GLU A 63 16.88 14.47 15.41
C GLU A 63 17.11 13.36 16.45
N HIS A 64 16.05 12.71 16.92
CA HIS A 64 16.20 11.60 17.86
C HIS A 64 16.79 10.37 17.16
N LEU A 65 17.68 9.62 17.83
CA LEU A 65 18.21 8.37 17.28
C LEU A 65 17.10 7.31 17.16
N ASP A 66 16.28 7.20 18.21
CA ASP A 66 15.11 6.33 18.26
C ASP A 66 13.84 7.17 18.39
N ARG A 67 12.77 6.76 17.70
CA ARG A 67 11.48 7.46 17.76
C ARG A 67 10.86 7.30 19.15
N ASN A 68 10.52 8.43 19.76
CA ASN A 68 9.83 8.49 21.04
C ASN A 68 8.45 9.16 20.86
N PRO A 69 7.35 8.39 20.72
CA PRO A 69 6.01 8.94 20.50
C PRO A 69 5.50 9.82 21.66
N ASP A 70 6.09 9.68 22.84
CA ASP A 70 5.75 10.44 24.05
C ASP A 70 6.52 11.76 24.16
N CYS A 71 7.40 12.08 23.20
CA CYS A 71 8.17 13.32 23.18
C CYS A 71 7.70 14.27 22.06
N SER A 72 7.37 15.50 22.41
CA SER A 72 6.90 16.54 21.49
C SER A 72 7.97 16.96 20.45
N LEU A 73 9.24 16.71 20.78
CA LEU A 73 10.43 16.99 19.98
C LEU A 73 10.89 15.80 19.13
N SER A 74 10.35 14.61 19.37
CA SER A 74 10.56 13.45 18.51
C SER A 74 9.54 13.49 17.37
N HIS A 75 10.01 13.33 16.14
CA HIS A 75 9.23 13.53 14.92
C HIS A 75 7.82 12.92 14.99
N ARG A 76 6.77 13.75 15.06
CA ARG A 76 5.38 13.32 14.91
C ARG A 76 5.17 12.62 13.57
N MET A 77 4.39 11.54 13.55
CA MET A 77 3.95 10.94 12.28
C MET A 77 3.42 12.03 11.35
N ARG A 78 3.84 12.03 10.08
CA ARG A 78 3.09 12.75 9.05
C ARG A 78 1.68 12.18 9.13
N ASP A 79 0.70 13.03 9.45
CA ASP A 79 -0.70 12.69 9.24
C ASP A 79 -0.84 12.18 7.82
N THR A 80 -1.07 10.88 7.67
CA THR A 80 -1.40 10.25 6.39
C THR A 80 -2.82 10.56 5.96
N THR A 81 -3.54 11.43 6.68
CA THR A 81 -4.74 12.11 6.18
C THR A 81 -4.37 13.27 5.28
N ASN A 82 -3.53 13.02 4.27
CA ASN A 82 -3.69 13.77 3.02
C ASN A 82 -4.68 12.96 2.18
N ALA A 83 -5.93 12.97 2.66
CA ALA A 83 -7.06 12.80 1.77
C ALA A 83 -6.81 13.74 0.59
N THR A 84 -6.65 13.12 -0.56
CA THR A 84 -6.91 13.66 -1.89
C THR A 84 -7.06 15.18 -1.88
N LYS A 85 -5.98 15.90 -2.21
CA LYS A 85 -6.13 17.26 -2.71
C LYS A 85 -6.85 17.13 -4.06
N LEU A 86 -8.17 17.01 -4.02
CA LEU A 86 -9.04 17.16 -5.17
C LEU A 86 -8.73 18.58 -5.65
N ARG A 87 -8.05 18.68 -6.79
CA ARG A 87 -7.61 19.96 -7.34
C ARG A 87 -8.70 20.49 -8.25
N ALA A 88 -9.12 21.71 -7.97
CA ALA A 88 -10.07 22.56 -8.71
C ALA A 88 -11.38 21.83 -9.08
N ASP A 89 -12.34 21.95 -8.18
CA ASP A 89 -13.67 21.35 -8.24
C ASP A 89 -14.44 21.91 -9.45
N TYR A 90 -14.73 21.05 -10.43
CA TYR A 90 -15.91 21.24 -11.27
C TYR A 90 -17.16 21.01 -10.42
N ALA A 91 -18.26 21.68 -10.71
CA ALA A 91 -19.52 21.44 -10.01
C ALA A 91 -19.99 19.99 -10.29
N LEU A 92 -20.77 19.39 -9.38
CA LEU A 92 -21.25 18.01 -9.53
C LEU A 92 -22.05 17.77 -10.84
N ASP A 93 -22.62 18.82 -11.41
CA ASP A 93 -23.42 18.80 -12.64
C ASP A 93 -22.65 19.25 -13.90
N ASP A 94 -21.33 19.47 -13.80
CA ASP A 94 -20.53 19.85 -14.96
C ASP A 94 -20.37 18.67 -15.93
N ILE A 95 -20.57 18.95 -17.22
CA ILE A 95 -20.42 17.98 -18.33
C ILE A 95 -18.94 17.61 -18.57
N LYS A 96 -18.00 18.22 -17.82
CA LYS A 96 -16.55 18.04 -17.97
C LYS A 96 -15.93 17.69 -16.62
N ALA A 97 -15.03 16.72 -16.63
CA ALA A 97 -14.21 16.34 -15.48
C ALA A 97 -12.73 16.27 -15.90
N ILE A 98 -11.82 16.57 -14.97
CA ILE A 98 -10.40 16.24 -15.15
C ILE A 98 -10.25 14.74 -14.92
N GLU A 99 -9.87 14.02 -15.98
CA GLU A 99 -9.53 12.61 -15.96
C GLU A 99 -8.05 12.42 -16.35
N GLY A 100 -7.49 11.24 -16.06
CA GLY A 100 -6.15 10.86 -16.54
C GLY A 100 -4.95 11.38 -15.73
N TYR A 101 -5.16 11.89 -14.53
CA TYR A 101 -4.06 12.19 -13.60
C TYR A 101 -3.44 10.90 -13.04
N GLU A 102 -2.13 10.95 -12.79
CA GLU A 102 -1.38 9.79 -12.30
C GLU A 102 -1.68 9.54 -10.81
N ILE A 103 -1.93 8.27 -10.48
CA ILE A 103 -2.15 7.80 -9.12
C ILE A 103 -1.26 6.58 -8.91
N ASP A 104 -0.36 6.66 -7.94
CA ASP A 104 0.43 5.51 -7.51
C ASP A 104 -0.41 4.55 -6.64
N ARG A 105 -0.40 3.25 -6.96
CA ARG A 105 -1.06 2.21 -6.16
C ARG A 105 -0.12 1.02 -5.94
N LYS A 106 -0.02 0.56 -4.69
CA LYS A 106 0.63 -0.70 -4.34
C LYS A 106 -0.38 -1.84 -4.37
N ILE A 107 -0.20 -2.82 -5.25
CA ILE A 107 -1.11 -3.95 -5.44
C ILE A 107 -0.41 -5.25 -5.01
N THR A 108 -1.11 -6.09 -4.25
CA THR A 108 -0.67 -7.46 -3.92
C THR A 108 -1.46 -8.45 -4.75
N THR A 109 -0.82 -9.49 -5.28
CA THR A 109 -1.47 -10.51 -6.12
C THR A 109 -1.23 -11.90 -5.55
N LEU A 110 -2.26 -12.75 -5.58
CA LEU A 110 -2.16 -14.15 -5.20
C LEU A 110 -1.76 -15.00 -6.41
N ALA A 111 -0.78 -15.88 -6.24
CA ALA A 111 -0.41 -16.85 -7.26
C ALA A 111 -1.54 -17.88 -7.46
N ARG A 112 -1.80 -18.24 -8.71
CA ARG A 112 -2.82 -19.25 -9.09
C ARG A 112 -2.17 -20.35 -9.91
N ASN A 113 -2.60 -21.59 -9.69
CA ASN A 113 -2.09 -22.72 -10.45
C ASN A 113 -2.73 -22.74 -11.85
N ALA A 114 -1.95 -22.43 -12.89
CA ALA A 114 -2.45 -22.40 -14.26
C ALA A 114 -2.96 -23.78 -14.76
N SER A 115 -2.43 -24.89 -14.20
CA SER A 115 -2.80 -26.23 -14.62
C SER A 115 -4.24 -26.60 -14.22
N ILE A 116 -4.69 -26.21 -13.01
CA ILE A 116 -6.05 -26.50 -12.57
C ILE A 116 -7.08 -25.65 -13.32
N VAL A 117 -6.73 -24.40 -13.64
CA VAL A 117 -7.53 -23.53 -14.52
C VAL A 117 -7.69 -24.14 -15.91
N ALA A 118 -6.60 -24.65 -16.50
CA ALA A 118 -6.64 -25.31 -17.80
C ALA A 118 -7.49 -26.59 -17.77
N LYS A 119 -7.41 -27.37 -16.68
CA LYS A 119 -8.27 -28.55 -16.47
C LYS A 119 -9.75 -28.15 -16.36
N CYS A 120 -10.07 -27.07 -15.64
CA CYS A 120 -11.44 -26.57 -15.51
C CYS A 120 -12.01 -26.17 -16.88
N LYS A 121 -11.23 -25.41 -17.66
CA LYS A 121 -11.65 -25.00 -19.01
C LYS A 121 -11.89 -26.17 -19.95
N LYS A 122 -11.05 -27.22 -19.87
CA LYS A 122 -11.25 -28.45 -20.64
C LYS A 122 -12.46 -29.25 -20.17
N ARG A 123 -12.66 -29.38 -18.85
CA ARG A 123 -13.83 -30.07 -18.26
C ARG A 123 -15.13 -29.45 -18.73
N ASP A 124 -15.19 -28.12 -18.76
CA ASP A 124 -16.39 -27.38 -19.11
C ASP A 124 -16.52 -27.13 -20.62
N ASP A 125 -15.66 -27.75 -21.44
CA ASP A 125 -15.57 -27.59 -22.90
C ASP A 125 -15.62 -26.13 -23.34
N TYR A 126 -14.91 -25.27 -22.59
CA TYR A 126 -14.85 -23.81 -22.81
C TYR A 126 -16.22 -23.12 -22.90
N THR A 127 -17.23 -23.70 -22.24
CA THR A 127 -18.62 -23.26 -22.27
C THR A 127 -19.05 -22.72 -20.91
N CYS A 128 -19.76 -21.59 -20.92
CA CYS A 128 -20.29 -20.99 -19.70
C CYS A 128 -21.32 -21.91 -19.05
N GLN A 129 -21.09 -22.30 -17.79
CA GLN A 129 -21.99 -23.21 -17.07
C GLN A 129 -23.30 -22.54 -16.63
N ALA A 130 -23.39 -21.20 -16.71
CA ALA A 130 -24.58 -20.44 -16.36
C ALA A 130 -25.47 -20.08 -17.57
N CYS A 131 -24.90 -19.90 -18.76
CA CYS A 131 -25.65 -19.40 -19.92
C CYS A 131 -25.32 -20.08 -21.24
N GLU A 132 -24.53 -21.16 -21.21
CA GLU A 132 -24.15 -21.96 -22.38
C GLU A 132 -23.38 -21.17 -23.46
N PHE A 133 -22.96 -19.95 -23.13
CA PHE A 133 -22.17 -19.12 -24.02
C PHE A 133 -20.83 -19.80 -24.31
N ARG A 134 -20.52 -19.90 -25.60
CA ARG A 134 -19.24 -20.38 -26.12
C ARG A 134 -18.85 -19.52 -27.32
N LEU A 135 -17.67 -18.92 -27.27
CA LEU A 135 -17.14 -18.11 -28.35
C LEU A 135 -15.64 -18.36 -28.48
N GLN A 136 -15.17 -18.55 -29.71
CA GLN A 136 -13.75 -18.66 -30.04
C GLN A 136 -13.38 -17.56 -31.03
N LEU A 137 -12.33 -16.81 -30.72
CA LEU A 137 -11.77 -15.75 -31.55
C LEU A 137 -10.27 -16.00 -31.72
N GLU A 138 -9.78 -16.01 -32.96
CA GLU A 138 -8.34 -16.20 -33.27
C GLU A 138 -7.72 -17.42 -32.55
N GLY A 139 -8.47 -18.52 -32.46
CA GLY A 139 -8.03 -19.74 -31.79
C GLY A 139 -8.13 -19.72 -30.26
N ARG A 140 -8.58 -18.63 -29.63
CA ARG A 140 -8.75 -18.49 -28.18
C ARG A 140 -10.22 -18.44 -27.78
N PHE A 141 -10.58 -19.20 -26.75
CA PHE A 141 -11.93 -19.16 -26.18
C PHE A 141 -12.12 -17.98 -25.23
N VAL A 142 -13.22 -17.26 -25.40
CA VAL A 142 -13.62 -16.14 -24.53
C VAL A 142 -14.35 -16.70 -23.31
N ILE A 143 -13.56 -17.22 -22.36
CA ILE A 143 -14.08 -17.84 -21.14
C ILE A 143 -13.14 -17.62 -19.94
N GLU A 144 -13.73 -17.37 -18.78
CA GLU A 144 -13.04 -17.12 -17.53
C GLU A 144 -13.29 -18.26 -16.53
N CYS A 145 -12.29 -18.55 -15.71
CA CYS A 145 -12.40 -19.54 -14.64
C CYS A 145 -12.71 -18.80 -13.33
N HIS A 146 -13.84 -19.13 -12.73
CA HIS A 146 -14.33 -18.54 -11.50
C HIS A 146 -14.12 -19.49 -10.33
N HIS A 147 -13.69 -18.97 -9.18
CA HIS A 147 -13.62 -19.73 -7.94
C HIS A 147 -14.93 -19.54 -7.19
N ILE A 148 -15.67 -20.63 -6.96
CA ILE A 148 -16.95 -20.60 -6.24
C ILE A 148 -16.76 -20.02 -4.83
N LYS A 149 -15.64 -20.37 -4.19
CA LYS A 149 -15.19 -19.77 -2.92
C LYS A 149 -14.03 -18.80 -3.18
N PRO A 150 -14.17 -17.49 -2.92
CA PRO A 150 -13.13 -16.51 -3.21
C PRO A 150 -11.79 -16.78 -2.50
N LEU A 151 -10.68 -16.72 -3.25
CA LEU A 151 -9.34 -16.86 -2.64
C LEU A 151 -8.95 -15.66 -1.76
N ALA A 152 -9.50 -14.47 -2.05
CA ALA A 152 -9.16 -13.26 -1.31
C ALA A 152 -9.58 -13.31 0.17
N GLU A 153 -10.63 -14.07 0.49
CA GLU A 153 -11.17 -14.17 1.85
C GLU A 153 -10.63 -15.37 2.63
N ASN A 154 -10.09 -16.39 1.93
CA ASN A 154 -9.72 -17.67 2.53
C ASN A 154 -8.20 -17.91 2.62
N GLY A 155 -7.36 -17.01 2.12
CA GLY A 155 -5.90 -17.13 2.19
C GLY A 155 -5.33 -18.31 1.39
N MET A 156 -4.16 -18.80 1.80
CA MET A 156 -3.51 -19.95 1.18
C MET A 156 -4.25 -21.24 1.55
N ARG A 157 -4.72 -21.98 0.54
CA ARG A 157 -5.45 -23.23 0.69
C ARG A 157 -5.33 -24.09 -0.56
N ASP A 158 -5.63 -25.37 -0.41
CA ASP A 158 -5.83 -26.24 -1.55
C ASP A 158 -7.15 -25.90 -2.26
N VAL A 159 -7.10 -25.96 -3.59
CA VAL A 159 -8.25 -25.73 -4.47
C VAL A 159 -8.41 -26.98 -5.32
N SER A 160 -9.59 -27.58 -5.27
CA SER A 160 -9.97 -28.71 -6.10
C SER A 160 -10.67 -28.24 -7.38
N LEU A 161 -10.82 -29.15 -8.34
CA LEU A 161 -11.41 -28.81 -9.64
C LEU A 161 -12.90 -28.45 -9.52
N ASP A 162 -13.60 -29.11 -8.60
CA ASP A 162 -15.01 -28.89 -8.23
C ASP A 162 -15.29 -27.50 -7.64
N GLU A 163 -14.28 -26.81 -7.11
CA GLU A 163 -14.42 -25.42 -6.64
C GLU A 163 -14.25 -24.37 -7.75
N LEU A 164 -14.05 -24.83 -8.99
CA LEU A 164 -13.87 -23.99 -10.16
C LEU A 164 -14.99 -24.19 -11.16
N VAL A 165 -15.36 -23.12 -11.86
CA VAL A 165 -16.37 -23.17 -12.91
C VAL A 165 -16.05 -22.19 -14.05
N CYS A 166 -16.35 -22.58 -15.29
CA CYS A 166 -16.27 -21.67 -16.43
C CYS A 166 -17.49 -20.76 -16.53
N LEU A 167 -17.21 -19.45 -16.59
CA LEU A 167 -18.21 -18.41 -16.83
C LEU A 167 -17.76 -17.51 -17.98
N CYS A 168 -18.72 -17.02 -18.78
CA CYS A 168 -18.45 -15.96 -19.74
C CYS A 168 -18.17 -14.63 -19.02
N PRO A 169 -17.54 -13.63 -19.66
CA PRO A 169 -17.20 -12.36 -19.02
C PRO A 169 -18.41 -11.68 -18.34
N THR A 170 -19.60 -11.78 -18.96
CA THR A 170 -20.83 -11.22 -18.41
C THR A 170 -21.30 -11.98 -17.17
N CYS A 171 -21.37 -13.31 -17.22
CA CYS A 171 -21.81 -14.10 -16.06
C CYS A 171 -20.79 -14.04 -14.91
N HIS A 172 -19.50 -13.99 -15.22
CA HIS A 172 -18.46 -13.80 -14.23
C HIS A 172 -18.58 -12.44 -13.52
N ARG A 173 -18.89 -11.38 -14.28
CA ARG A 173 -19.19 -10.07 -13.70
C ARG A 173 -20.43 -10.10 -12.83
N ILE A 174 -21.50 -10.76 -13.27
CA ILE A 174 -22.73 -10.95 -12.47
C ILE A 174 -22.41 -11.64 -11.14
N ALA A 175 -21.59 -12.70 -11.17
CA ALA A 175 -21.17 -13.41 -9.96
C ALA A 175 -20.62 -12.46 -8.89
N HIS A 176 -19.82 -11.47 -9.30
CA HIS A 176 -19.16 -10.51 -8.41
C HIS A 176 -19.94 -9.19 -8.18
N THR A 177 -21.25 -9.14 -8.48
CA THR A 177 -22.07 -7.94 -8.19
C THR A 177 -22.46 -7.78 -6.71
N ARG A 178 -22.25 -8.81 -5.89
CA ARG A 178 -22.37 -8.76 -4.42
C ARG A 178 -21.06 -9.30 -3.78
N LYS A 179 -20.89 -9.12 -2.47
CA LYS A 179 -19.68 -9.55 -1.75
C LYS A 179 -19.43 -11.06 -1.87
N GLU A 180 -20.43 -11.86 -1.51
CA GLU A 180 -20.39 -13.32 -1.70
C GLU A 180 -20.80 -13.66 -3.13
N PRO A 181 -19.99 -14.36 -3.94
CA PRO A 181 -20.37 -14.56 -5.34
C PRO A 181 -21.73 -15.25 -5.54
N PHE A 182 -22.44 -14.91 -6.62
CA PHE A 182 -23.61 -15.69 -7.03
C PHE A 182 -23.18 -17.07 -7.55
N SER A 183 -23.89 -18.11 -7.13
CA SER A 183 -23.80 -19.46 -7.67
C SER A 183 -24.26 -19.51 -9.13
N VAL A 184 -23.90 -20.58 -9.83
CA VAL A 184 -24.30 -20.82 -11.22
C VAL A 184 -25.83 -20.86 -11.35
N GLU A 185 -26.49 -21.51 -10.39
CA GLU A 185 -27.94 -21.65 -10.32
C GLU A 185 -28.64 -20.31 -10.09
N GLU A 186 -28.08 -19.46 -9.22
CA GLU A 186 -28.60 -18.10 -9.02
C GLU A 186 -28.45 -17.26 -10.29
N ILE A 187 -27.31 -17.34 -10.97
CA ILE A 187 -27.08 -16.61 -12.23
C ILE A 187 -28.07 -17.06 -13.30
N LYS A 188 -28.32 -18.38 -13.44
CA LYS A 188 -29.33 -18.93 -14.36
C LYS A 188 -30.70 -18.29 -14.12
N ARG A 189 -31.18 -18.32 -12.87
CA ARG A 189 -32.48 -17.72 -12.49
C ARG A 189 -32.54 -16.22 -12.75
N LEU A 190 -31.47 -15.48 -12.49
CA LEU A 190 -31.42 -14.03 -12.72
C LEU A 190 -31.49 -13.68 -14.21
N ARG A 191 -30.95 -14.53 -15.09
CA ARG A 191 -31.01 -14.34 -16.53
C ARG A 191 -32.38 -14.71 -17.10
N GLU A 192 -33.01 -15.77 -16.61
CA GLU A 192 -34.37 -16.18 -17.01
C GLU A 192 -35.43 -15.14 -16.66
N ARG A 193 -35.29 -14.44 -15.52
CA ARG A 193 -36.21 -13.36 -15.10
C ARG A 193 -36.19 -12.12 -16.01
N ARG A 194 -35.26 -12.05 -16.97
CA ARG A 194 -35.04 -10.90 -17.86
C ARG A 194 -35.29 -11.23 -19.34
N SER A 195 -35.62 -12.48 -19.66
CA SER A 195 -36.08 -12.91 -21.00
C SER A 195 -37.60 -12.90 -21.07
#